data_AF-A0A348MT77-F1
#
_entry.id   AF-A0A348MT77-F1
#
_cell.length_a   1.000
_cell.length_b   1.000
_cell.length_c   1.000
_cell.angle_alpha   90.00
_cell.angle_beta   90.00
_cell.angle_gamma   90.00
#
_symmetry.space_group_name_H-M   'P 1'
#
loop_
_entity.id
_entity.type
_entity.pdbx_description
1 polymer ?
#
loop_
_entity_poly.entity_id
_entity_poly.type
_entity_poly.pdbx_seq_one_letter_code
_entity_poly.pdbx_strand_id
1 'polypeptide(L)'
;MNLTELKNKPISELVALAGEMGLENLARARKQDIIFSILKAHAKSGEDIFGEGVLEILQDGFGFLRSADSSYLAGPDDIYVSPSQIRRFNLRTGDSISGKIRTPKDSERYFALLK
;
A
#
# COMPACT_ATOMS: atom_id res chain seq x y z
N MET A 1 -1.63 -1.60 -10.95
CA MET A 1 -0.59 -2.40 -10.25
C MET A 1 -0.98 -2.66 -8.79
N ASN A 2 -0.68 -3.83 -8.20
CA ASN A 2 -1.12 -4.19 -6.83
C ASN A 2 0.04 -4.23 -5.81
N LEU A 3 -0.16 -3.65 -4.62
CA LEU A 3 0.83 -3.58 -3.55
C LEU A 3 1.23 -4.96 -2.98
N THR A 4 0.27 -5.84 -2.72
CA THR A 4 0.52 -7.19 -2.17
C THR A 4 1.29 -8.06 -3.14
N GLU A 5 0.97 -7.99 -4.43
CA GLU A 5 1.73 -8.69 -5.48
C GLU A 5 3.21 -8.27 -5.51
N LEU A 6 3.48 -6.95 -5.40
CA LEU A 6 4.85 -6.45 -5.34
C LEU A 6 5.58 -6.90 -4.07
N LYS A 7 4.90 -6.98 -2.92
CA LYS A 7 5.49 -7.49 -1.67
C LYS A 7 5.93 -8.94 -1.81
N ASN A 8 5.24 -9.75 -2.60
CA ASN A 8 5.56 -11.17 -2.78
C ASN A 8 6.62 -11.45 -3.85
N LYS A 9 7.04 -10.44 -4.61
CA LYS A 9 8.13 -10.57 -5.59
C LYS A 9 9.52 -10.57 -4.94
N PRO A 10 10.50 -11.31 -5.51
CA PRO A 10 11.89 -11.20 -5.10
C PRO A 10 12.44 -9.82 -5.43
N ILE A 11 13.44 -9.36 -4.66
CA ILE A 11 14.04 -8.02 -4.83
C ILE A 11 14.61 -7.84 -6.23
N SER A 12 15.20 -8.88 -6.82
CA SER A 12 15.74 -8.85 -8.18
C SER A 12 14.68 -8.49 -9.24
N GLU A 13 13.49 -9.08 -9.16
CA GLU A 13 12.37 -8.75 -10.05
C GLU A 13 11.88 -7.31 -9.85
N LEU A 14 11.84 -6.84 -8.59
CA LEU A 14 11.44 -5.47 -8.30
C LEU A 14 12.45 -4.45 -8.86
N VAL A 15 13.75 -4.73 -8.74
CA VAL A 15 14.80 -3.87 -9.33
C VAL A 15 14.72 -3.88 -10.85
N ALA A 16 14.46 -5.03 -11.48
CA ALA A 16 14.28 -5.12 -12.94
C ALA A 16 13.07 -4.30 -13.40
N LEU A 17 11.91 -4.49 -12.76
CA LEU A 17 10.69 -3.73 -13.05
C LEU A 17 10.91 -2.21 -12.86
N ALA A 18 11.61 -1.82 -11.79
CA ALA A 18 11.93 -0.42 -11.55
C ALA A 18 12.83 0.15 -12.66
N GLY A 19 13.81 -0.62 -13.13
CA GLY A 19 14.67 -0.25 -14.25
C GLY A 19 13.90 -0.06 -15.57
N GLU A 20 12.94 -0.94 -15.87
CA GLU A 20 12.04 -0.79 -17.03
C GLU A 20 11.20 0.50 -16.96
N MET A 21 10.89 0.97 -15.75
CA MET A 21 10.18 2.23 -15.51
C MET A 21 11.10 3.47 -15.46
N GLY A 22 12.40 3.31 -15.76
CA GLY A 22 13.39 4.38 -15.72
C GLY A 22 13.77 4.83 -14.30
N LEU A 23 13.56 3.98 -13.28
CA LEU A 23 13.94 4.25 -11.90
C LEU A 23 15.36 3.70 -11.64
N GLU A 24 16.32 4.59 -11.44
CA GLU A 24 17.72 4.23 -11.24
C GLU A 24 18.12 4.18 -9.75
N ASN A 25 19.31 3.61 -9.49
CA ASN A 25 19.97 3.60 -8.16
C ASN A 25 19.21 2.88 -7.03
N LEU A 26 18.28 1.98 -7.37
CA LEU A 26 17.46 1.25 -6.40
C LEU A 26 18.08 -0.05 -5.87
N ALA A 27 19.20 -0.51 -6.43
CA ALA A 27 19.83 -1.79 -6.05
C ALA A 27 20.29 -1.86 -4.58
N ARG A 28 20.54 -0.71 -3.94
CA ARG A 28 20.93 -0.60 -2.51
C ARG A 28 19.77 -0.18 -1.61
N ALA A 29 18.60 0.12 -2.18
CA ALA A 29 17.43 0.57 -1.43
C ALA A 29 16.77 -0.61 -0.69
N ARG A 30 16.03 -0.32 0.38
CA ARG A 30 15.23 -1.36 1.03
C ARG A 30 14.11 -1.78 0.09
N LYS A 31 13.70 -3.05 0.18
CA LYS A 31 12.59 -3.59 -0.64
C LYS A 31 11.35 -2.69 -0.63
N GLN A 32 11.02 -2.14 0.53
CA GLN A 32 9.91 -1.20 0.68
C GLN A 32 10.08 0.08 -0.14
N ASP A 33 11.27 0.69 -0.14
CA ASP A 33 11.55 1.93 -0.88
C ASP A 33 11.46 1.69 -2.40
N ILE A 34 11.87 0.50 -2.85
CA ILE A 34 11.75 0.07 -4.25
C ILE A 34 10.26 -0.04 -4.63
N ILE A 35 9.47 -0.78 -3.84
CA ILE A 35 8.02 -0.93 -4.05
C ILE A 35 7.34 0.44 -4.09
N PHE A 36 7.68 1.32 -3.15
CA PHE A 36 7.13 2.67 -3.09
C PHE A 36 7.45 3.47 -4.34
N SER A 37 8.69 3.40 -4.82
CA SER A 37 9.14 4.11 -6.02
C SER A 37 8.41 3.62 -7.28
N ILE A 38 8.25 2.30 -7.41
CA ILE A 38 7.48 1.67 -8.50
C ILE A 38 6.03 2.14 -8.47
N LEU A 39 5.34 2.01 -7.33
CA LEU A 39 3.93 2.41 -7.22
C LEU A 39 3.73 3.91 -7.45
N LYS A 40 4.67 4.74 -6.98
CA LYS A 40 4.65 6.19 -7.22
C LYS A 40 4.83 6.53 -8.69
N ALA A 41 5.74 5.87 -9.39
CA ALA A 41 5.94 6.06 -10.82
C ALA A 41 4.71 5.61 -11.64
N HIS A 42 4.13 4.47 -11.30
CA HIS A 42 2.92 3.95 -11.94
C HIS A 42 1.71 4.87 -11.71
N ALA A 43 1.49 5.34 -10.47
CA ALA A 43 0.42 6.29 -10.19
C ALA A 43 0.61 7.63 -10.92
N LYS A 44 1.86 8.09 -11.10
CA LYS A 44 2.18 9.31 -11.85
C LYS A 44 1.91 9.21 -13.35
N SER A 45 1.91 8.01 -13.94
CA SER A 45 1.50 7.83 -15.33
C SER A 45 -0.01 7.87 -15.53
N GLY A 46 -0.79 8.11 -14.47
CA GLY A 46 -2.25 8.14 -14.51
C GLY A 46 -2.90 6.78 -14.30
N GLU A 47 -2.11 5.74 -14.04
CA GLU A 47 -2.61 4.38 -13.82
C GLU A 47 -3.02 4.14 -12.37
N ASP A 48 -4.05 3.31 -12.18
CA ASP A 48 -4.53 2.96 -10.85
C ASP A 48 -3.59 1.98 -10.13
N ILE A 49 -3.41 2.21 -8.83
CA ILE A 49 -2.77 1.27 -7.91
C ILE A 49 -3.80 0.67 -6.96
N PHE A 50 -3.57 -0.59 -6.58
CA PHE A 50 -4.49 -1.39 -5.78
C PHE A 50 -3.78 -1.93 -4.55
N GLY A 51 -4.55 -2.21 -3.51
CA GLY A 51 -4.06 -2.86 -2.31
C GLY A 51 -5.18 -3.60 -1.61
N GLU A 52 -4.78 -4.47 -0.69
CA GLU A 52 -5.68 -5.30 0.09
C GLU A 52 -5.12 -5.55 1.48
N GLY A 53 -6.00 -5.98 2.39
CA GLY A 53 -5.63 -6.43 3.72
C GLY A 53 -6.84 -6.60 4.61
N VAL A 54 -6.59 -6.95 5.86
CA VAL A 54 -7.64 -7.10 6.88
C VAL A 54 -7.72 -5.81 7.69
N LEU A 55 -8.91 -5.24 7.78
CA LEU A 55 -9.15 -3.99 8.48
C LEU A 55 -8.97 -4.16 9.99
N GLU A 56 -8.16 -3.29 10.59
CA GLU A 56 -8.11 -3.05 12.02
C GLU A 56 -8.52 -1.60 12.30
N ILE A 57 -9.62 -1.40 13.04
CA ILE A 57 -10.10 -0.08 13.46
C ILE A 57 -9.51 0.25 14.84
N LEU A 58 -8.88 1.42 14.95
CA LEU A 58 -8.29 1.93 16.19
C LEU A 58 -9.28 2.78 16.99
N GLN A 59 -8.90 3.13 18.23
CA GLN A 59 -9.77 3.84 19.18
C GLN A 59 -10.31 5.18 18.63
N ASP A 60 -9.51 5.89 17.83
CA ASP A 60 -9.89 7.17 17.21
C ASP A 60 -10.82 7.01 15.99
N GLY A 61 -11.21 5.77 15.65
CA GLY A 61 -12.20 5.45 14.62
C GLY A 61 -11.67 5.43 13.19
N PHE A 62 -10.38 5.69 12.97
CA PHE A 62 -9.69 5.36 11.71
C PHE A 62 -9.12 3.94 11.79
N GLY A 63 -8.71 3.38 10.65
CA GLY A 63 -8.14 2.04 10.62
C GLY A 63 -7.02 1.87 9.63
N PHE A 64 -6.44 0.66 9.65
CA PHE A 64 -5.42 0.22 8.71
C PHE A 64 -5.79 -1.15 8.15
N LEU A 65 -5.52 -1.36 6.86
CA LEU A 65 -5.50 -2.70 6.27
C LEU A 65 -4.15 -3.33 6.58
N ARG A 66 -4.16 -4.37 7.41
CA ARG A 66 -2.98 -5.12 7.82
C ARG A 66 -2.74 -6.29 6.87
N SER A 67 -1.46 -6.61 6.66
CA SER A 67 -1.05 -7.75 5.83
C SER A 67 -0.99 -9.06 6.65
N ALA A 68 -1.45 -10.16 6.05
CA ALA A 68 -1.26 -11.50 6.59
C ALA A 68 0.22 -11.90 6.67
N ASP A 69 1.05 -11.45 5.72
CA ASP A 69 2.49 -11.74 5.67
C ASP A 69 3.26 -11.13 6.84
N SER A 70 2.69 -10.10 7.48
CA SER A 70 3.24 -9.45 8.68
C SER A 70 2.53 -9.91 9.95
N SER A 71 1.81 -11.03 9.92
CA SER A 71 1.00 -11.54 11.04
C SER A 71 0.04 -10.49 11.61
N TYR A 72 -0.48 -9.63 10.73
CA TYR A 72 -1.36 -8.50 11.06
C TYR A 72 -0.76 -7.46 12.02
N LEU A 73 0.58 -7.44 12.16
CA LEU A 73 1.28 -6.43 12.93
C LEU A 73 1.34 -5.10 12.17
N ALA A 74 1.48 -4.01 12.93
CA ALA A 74 1.62 -2.69 12.34
C ALA A 74 2.89 -2.58 11.48
N GLY A 75 2.69 -2.26 10.21
CA GLY A 75 3.72 -2.17 9.19
C GLY A 75 3.77 -0.79 8.53
N PRO A 76 4.94 -0.36 8.03
CA PRO A 76 5.07 0.91 7.31
C PRO A 76 4.41 0.88 5.92
N ASP A 77 3.90 -0.27 5.50
CA ASP A 77 3.23 -0.57 4.24
C ASP A 77 1.72 -0.88 4.42
N ASP A 78 1.19 -0.57 5.61
CA ASP A 78 -0.23 -0.61 5.90
C ASP A 78 -0.99 0.46 5.11
N ILE A 79 -2.26 0.16 4.80
CA ILE A 79 -3.13 1.05 4.05
C ILE A 79 -4.10 1.73 5.00
N TYR A 80 -3.99 3.05 5.14
CA TYR A 80 -4.88 3.88 5.91
C TYR A 80 -6.31 3.85 5.37
N VAL A 81 -7.28 3.70 6.27
CA VAL A 81 -8.72 3.79 6.01
C VAL A 81 -9.31 4.87 6.88
N SER A 82 -9.97 5.85 6.26
CA SER A 82 -10.54 6.99 6.97
C SER A 82 -11.81 6.62 7.77
N PRO A 83 -12.11 7.34 8.86
CA PRO A 83 -13.36 7.14 9.61
C PRO A 83 -14.62 7.30 8.74
N SER A 84 -14.57 8.17 7.73
CA SER A 84 -15.70 8.38 6.81
C SER A 84 -15.94 7.18 5.91
N GLN A 85 -14.89 6.51 5.42
CA GLN A 85 -15.01 5.25 4.67
C GLN A 85 -15.55 4.13 5.56
N ILE A 86 -15.01 3.99 6.77
CA ILE A 86 -15.48 3.00 7.75
C ILE A 86 -16.98 3.15 8.01
N ARG A 87 -17.43 4.38 8.28
CA ARG A 87 -18.86 4.67 8.52
C ARG A 87 -19.72 4.47 7.27
N ARG A 88 -19.26 4.94 6.11
CA ARG A 88 -20.02 4.89 4.85
C ARG A 88 -20.33 3.46 4.42
N PHE A 89 -19.36 2.56 4.59
CA PHE A 89 -19.50 1.16 4.17
C PHE A 89 -19.82 0.22 5.35
N ASN A 90 -20.07 0.77 6.55
CA ASN A 90 -20.37 0.02 7.77
C ASN A 90 -19.32 -1.08 8.07
N LEU A 91 -18.05 -0.74 7.87
CA LEU A 91 -16.92 -1.65 8.02
C LEU A 91 -16.62 -1.95 9.49
N ARG A 92 -16.05 -3.13 9.72
CA ARG A 92 -15.69 -3.64 11.05
C ARG A 92 -14.27 -4.18 11.05
N THR A 93 -13.63 -4.17 12.23
CA THR A 93 -12.36 -4.87 12.42
C THR A 93 -12.54 -6.34 12.05
N GLY A 94 -11.62 -6.87 11.24
CA GLY A 94 -11.69 -8.22 10.69
C GLY A 94 -12.20 -8.29 9.24
N ASP A 95 -12.77 -7.23 8.70
CA ASP A 95 -13.21 -7.21 7.30
C ASP A 95 -12.01 -7.28 6.35
N SER A 96 -12.06 -8.21 5.38
CA SER A 96 -11.12 -8.25 4.27
C SER A 96 -11.53 -7.23 3.22
N ILE A 97 -10.63 -6.30 2.92
CA ILE A 97 -10.89 -5.19 1.99
C ILE A 97 -9.82 -5.23 0.90
N SER A 98 -10.27 -5.12 -0.35
CA SER A 98 -9.43 -4.84 -1.51
C SER A 98 -10.01 -3.64 -2.24
N GLY A 99 -9.14 -2.79 -2.78
CA GLY A 99 -9.59 -1.56 -3.42
C GLY A 99 -8.47 -0.75 -4.06
N LYS A 100 -8.87 0.34 -4.69
CA LYS A 100 -7.94 1.33 -5.23
C LYS A 100 -7.29 2.07 -4.08
N ILE A 101 -5.98 2.21 -4.12
CA ILE A 101 -5.21 2.97 -3.13
C ILE A 101 -4.54 4.16 -3.81
N ARG A 102 -3.97 5.04 -3.00
CA ARG A 102 -3.08 6.12 -3.45
C ARG A 102 -1.83 6.16 -2.60
N THR A 103 -0.76 6.68 -3.19
CA THR A 103 0.46 7.01 -2.45
C THR A 103 0.20 8.11 -1.41
N PRO A 104 0.97 8.15 -0.31
CA PRO A 104 0.93 9.24 0.66
C PRO A 104 1.31 10.58 0.00
N LYS A 105 0.64 11.65 0.42
CA LYS A 105 1.06 13.03 0.19
C LYS A 105 2.25 13.39 1.10
N ASP A 106 2.85 14.55 0.89
CA ASP A 106 4.08 14.96 1.61
C ASP A 106 3.96 14.96 3.15
N SER A 107 2.76 15.16 3.69
CA SER A 107 2.48 15.11 5.14
C SER A 107 2.03 13.74 5.65
N GLU A 108 1.89 12.75 4.78
CA GLU A 108 1.34 11.42 5.09
C GLU A 108 2.45 10.36 5.06
N ARG A 109 2.28 9.30 5.84
CA ARG A 109 3.26 8.19 5.93
C ARG A 109 2.81 6.91 5.23
N TYR A 110 1.51 6.71 5.10
CA TYR A 110 0.91 5.45 4.66
C TYR A 110 0.19 5.59 3.33
N PHE A 111 0.06 4.50 2.59
CA PHE A 111 -0.92 4.44 1.50
C PHE A 111 -2.32 4.69 2.06
N ALA A 112 -3.23 5.21 1.25
CA ALA A 112 -4.61 5.44 1.69
C ALA A 112 -5.60 4.78 0.73
N LEU A 113 -6.63 4.15 1.28
CA LEU A 113 -7.73 3.60 0.50
C LEU A 113 -8.49 4.74 -0.20
N LEU A 114 -8.78 4.56 -1.49
CA LEU A 114 -9.46 5.54 -2.32
C LEU A 114 -10.91 5.13 -2.58
N LYS A 115 -11.12 3.91 -3.10
CA LYS A 115 -12.42 3.34 -3.43
C LYS A 115 -12.40 1.82 -3.27
#